data_AF-A0A558NKS3-F1
#
_entry.id   AF-A0A558NKS3-F1
#
_cell.length_a   1.000
_cell.length_b   1.000
_cell.length_c   1.000
_cell.angle_alpha   90.00
_cell.angle_beta   90.00
_cell.angle_gamma   90.00
#
_symmetry.space_group_name_H-M   'P 1'
#
loop_
_entity.id
_entity.type
_entity.pdbx_description
1 polymer ?
#
loop_
_entity_poly.entity_id
_entity_poly.type
_entity_poly.pdbx_seq_one_letter_code
_entity_poly.pdbx_strand_id
1 'polypeptide(L)'
;MSCRIWCRLKLIPVSRFIPKSNSGSRPAICRIKSNDLYASWAMFYSAYTDAITKDRDTVMAQPSAHFNLPTKLLHWGSALLIFALLAIGILLEELPRGPEKLQLVGLHKSFGVVVLILLIIRIPVRLNNPVAPLAGIPRADVIKAKAVQGLLYLCMLLMPVSGILMSQSAGYPVALFGLELPTLIGKSHDMHEFSEGVHGLTAWALVILLVAHIGAALYHHIKLKDDTLKRMSLKK
;
A
#
# COMPACT_ATOMS: atom_id res chain seq x y z
N MET A 1 -37.00 -4.53 20.75
CA MET A 1 -36.68 -3.10 20.95
C MET A 1 -36.38 -2.50 19.60
N SER A 2 -37.42 -1.95 18.98
CA SER A 2 -37.48 -1.48 17.59
C SER A 2 -38.54 -0.38 17.58
N CYS A 3 -38.20 0.85 17.17
CA CYS A 3 -39.17 1.90 16.82
C CYS A 3 -38.38 3.11 16.27
N ARG A 4 -38.48 3.49 15.00
CA ARG A 4 -39.68 4.02 14.33
C ARG A 4 -40.35 5.19 15.07
N ILE A 5 -39.58 6.13 15.59
CA ILE A 5 -40.01 7.53 15.78
C ILE A 5 -38.77 8.32 15.32
N TRP A 6 -38.72 8.87 14.11
CA TRP A 6 -38.98 10.29 13.88
C TRP A 6 -39.06 10.53 12.36
N CYS A 7 -40.00 11.40 11.98
CA CYS A 7 -40.15 12.03 10.67
C CYS A 7 -40.77 11.22 9.52
N ARG A 8 -42.07 11.00 9.67
CA ARG A 8 -43.04 11.09 8.58
C ARG A 8 -43.81 12.40 8.77
N LEU A 9 -43.83 13.32 7.79
CA LEU A 9 -45.03 14.03 7.28
C LEU A 9 -44.72 15.24 6.38
N LYS A 10 -45.56 15.37 5.33
CA LYS A 10 -45.72 16.44 4.30
C LYS A 10 -44.78 16.30 3.09
N LEU A 11 -45.16 15.68 1.96
CA LEU A 11 -46.25 15.97 1.00
C LEU A 11 -46.34 17.44 0.57
N ILE A 12 -45.61 17.82 -0.48
CA ILE A 12 -46.01 18.87 -1.46
C ILE A 12 -45.46 18.44 -2.85
N PRO A 13 -46.27 18.44 -3.94
CA PRO A 13 -45.83 18.06 -5.27
C PRO A 13 -45.13 19.22 -5.99
N VAL A 14 -43.99 18.95 -6.64
CA VAL A 14 -43.31 19.90 -7.54
C VAL A 14 -43.96 19.81 -8.91
N SER A 15 -45.00 20.61 -9.15
CA SER A 15 -45.47 20.89 -10.51
C SER A 15 -46.19 22.22 -10.58
N ARG A 16 -45.50 23.23 -11.15
CA ARG A 16 -45.99 24.42 -11.87
C ARG A 16 -45.05 25.58 -11.56
N PHE A 17 -44.21 25.95 -12.51
CA PHE A 17 -44.06 27.33 -12.97
C PHE A 17 -43.17 27.31 -14.22
N ILE A 18 -43.80 27.22 -15.38
CA ILE A 18 -43.23 27.65 -16.65
C ILE A 18 -43.95 28.95 -17.00
N PRO A 19 -43.25 30.10 -17.10
CA PRO A 19 -43.73 31.21 -17.89
C PRO A 19 -43.05 31.22 -19.25
N LYS A 20 -43.85 31.02 -20.31
CA LYS A 20 -43.56 31.55 -21.65
C LYS A 20 -44.01 33.01 -21.67
N SER A 21 -43.19 33.94 -22.14
CA SER A 21 -43.66 34.99 -23.07
C SER A 21 -42.52 35.65 -23.83
N ASN A 22 -42.83 35.93 -25.08
CA ASN A 22 -42.02 36.46 -26.16
C ASN A 22 -41.87 37.99 -26.09
N SER A 23 -41.03 38.51 -27.01
CA SER A 23 -40.98 39.87 -27.57
C SER A 23 -40.38 41.03 -26.75
N GLY A 24 -39.16 41.42 -27.16
CA GLY A 24 -38.90 42.74 -27.74
C GLY A 24 -39.15 43.98 -26.88
N SER A 25 -38.14 44.41 -26.13
CA SER A 25 -37.82 45.83 -25.87
C SER A 25 -36.47 45.95 -25.17
N ARG A 26 -35.75 47.03 -25.48
CA ARG A 26 -34.38 47.39 -25.05
C ARG A 26 -34.20 47.35 -23.52
N PRO A 27 -32.96 47.18 -23.00
CA PRO A 27 -32.75 46.89 -21.59
C PRO A 27 -33.16 48.08 -20.74
N ALA A 28 -34.26 47.93 -20.01
CA ALA A 28 -34.53 48.77 -18.86
C ALA A 28 -33.39 48.50 -17.87
N ILE A 29 -32.58 49.53 -17.61
CA ILE A 29 -31.69 49.59 -16.46
C ILE A 29 -32.60 49.43 -15.24
N CYS A 30 -32.74 48.19 -14.78
CA CYS A 30 -33.53 47.86 -13.61
C CYS A 30 -32.76 48.39 -12.41
N ARG A 31 -33.16 49.59 -11.98
CA ARG A 31 -32.75 50.22 -10.74
C ARG A 31 -33.03 49.23 -9.61
N ILE A 32 -32.00 48.53 -9.14
CA ILE A 32 -32.09 47.60 -8.02
C ILE A 32 -32.49 48.44 -6.80
N LYS A 33 -33.78 48.40 -6.45
CA LYS A 33 -34.29 48.91 -5.19
C LYS A 33 -33.72 47.99 -4.10
N SER A 34 -32.95 48.57 -3.20
CA SER A 34 -32.13 47.93 -2.17
C SER A 34 -32.91 47.32 -1.00
N ASN A 35 -34.03 46.61 -1.24
CA ASN A 35 -34.85 46.05 -0.15
C ASN A 35 -35.09 44.53 -0.22
N ASP A 36 -34.49 43.79 -1.16
CA ASP A 36 -34.60 42.33 -1.17
C ASP A 36 -33.42 41.67 -0.44
N LEU A 37 -33.45 41.78 0.89
CA LEU A 37 -32.58 41.00 1.79
C LEU A 37 -32.67 39.48 1.51
N TYR A 38 -33.76 39.01 0.92
CA TYR A 38 -33.94 37.61 0.50
C TYR A 38 -33.14 37.21 -0.74
N ALA A 39 -32.95 38.10 -1.72
CA ALA A 39 -32.21 37.78 -2.95
C ALA A 39 -30.70 37.62 -2.69
N SER A 40 -30.16 38.41 -1.76
CA SER A 40 -28.76 38.28 -1.32
C SER A 40 -28.54 36.98 -0.55
N TRP A 41 -29.50 36.60 0.32
CA TRP A 41 -29.43 35.35 1.08
C TRP A 41 -29.52 34.11 0.18
N ALA A 42 -30.37 34.12 -0.84
CA ALA A 42 -30.51 33.01 -1.80
C ALA A 42 -29.24 32.79 -2.65
N MET A 43 -28.58 33.87 -3.09
CA MET A 43 -27.31 33.76 -3.83
C MET A 43 -26.16 33.30 -2.92
N PHE A 44 -26.10 33.79 -1.68
CA PHE A 44 -25.09 33.35 -0.72
C PHE A 44 -25.29 31.89 -0.31
N TYR A 45 -26.55 31.44 -0.14
CA TYR A 45 -26.88 30.06 0.18
C TYR A 45 -26.56 29.11 -0.99
N SER A 46 -26.87 29.50 -2.23
CA SER A 46 -26.51 28.71 -3.43
C SER A 46 -24.99 28.58 -3.60
N ALA A 47 -24.25 29.68 -3.45
CA ALA A 47 -22.78 29.65 -3.53
C ALA A 47 -22.15 28.86 -2.37
N TYR A 48 -22.75 28.91 -1.18
CA TYR A 48 -22.33 28.12 -0.02
C TYR A 48 -22.61 26.62 -0.21
N THR A 49 -23.77 26.24 -0.76
CA THR A 49 -24.06 24.84 -1.11
C THR A 49 -23.19 24.33 -2.25
N ASP A 50 -22.84 25.18 -3.22
CA ASP A 50 -21.90 24.81 -4.30
C ASP A 50 -20.46 24.65 -3.79
N ALA A 51 -20.04 25.47 -2.82
CA ALA A 51 -18.76 25.30 -2.15
C ALA A 51 -18.71 24.02 -1.29
N ILE A 52 -19.79 23.69 -0.58
CA ILE A 52 -19.90 22.45 0.21
C ILE A 52 -20.00 21.20 -0.67
N THR A 53 -20.68 21.26 -1.82
CA THR A 53 -20.77 20.13 -2.74
C THR A 53 -19.45 19.89 -3.46
N LYS A 54 -18.77 20.95 -3.90
CA LYS A 54 -17.42 20.86 -4.49
C LYS A 54 -16.41 20.26 -3.51
N ASP A 55 -16.55 20.54 -2.21
CA ASP A 55 -15.72 19.94 -1.15
C ASP A 55 -16.16 18.51 -0.78
N ARG A 56 -17.45 18.17 -0.94
CA ARG A 56 -17.90 16.77 -0.84
C ARG A 56 -17.35 15.88 -1.94
N ASP A 57 -17.21 16.41 -3.15
CA ASP A 57 -16.69 15.66 -4.30
C ASP A 57 -15.17 15.41 -4.18
N THR A 58 -14.44 16.31 -3.51
CA THR A 58 -13.01 16.11 -3.16
C THR A 58 -12.83 15.17 -1.97
N VAL A 59 -13.75 15.15 -1.01
CA VAL A 59 -13.71 14.25 0.16
C VAL A 59 -14.19 12.82 -0.16
N MET A 60 -15.03 12.65 -1.19
CA MET A 60 -15.52 11.34 -1.66
C MET A 60 -14.64 10.72 -2.76
N ALA A 61 -13.34 11.05 -2.78
CA ALA A 61 -12.38 10.47 -3.71
C ALA A 61 -12.43 8.94 -3.60
N GLN A 62 -13.00 8.29 -4.62
CA GLN A 62 -13.02 6.83 -4.71
C GLN A 62 -11.59 6.32 -4.63
N PRO A 63 -11.31 5.25 -3.87
CA PRO A 63 -9.96 4.71 -3.76
C PRO A 63 -9.41 4.47 -5.17
N SER A 64 -8.20 4.95 -5.44
CA SER A 64 -7.63 4.88 -6.78
C SER A 64 -7.67 3.44 -7.31
N ALA A 65 -7.88 3.26 -8.62
CA ALA A 65 -7.81 1.93 -9.21
C ALA A 65 -6.37 1.37 -9.17
N HIS A 66 -5.36 2.25 -9.22
CA HIS A 66 -3.93 1.88 -9.24
C HIS A 66 -3.22 2.28 -7.95
N PHE A 67 -2.12 1.58 -7.64
CA PHE A 67 -1.23 1.98 -6.55
C PHE A 67 -0.52 3.29 -6.88
N ASN A 68 -0.27 4.10 -5.85
CA ASN A 68 0.52 5.31 -5.99
C ASN A 68 2.01 4.98 -6.26
N LEU A 69 2.76 5.98 -6.74
CA LEU A 69 4.17 5.80 -7.09
C LEU A 69 5.04 5.31 -5.91
N PRO A 70 4.92 5.86 -4.67
CA PRO A 70 5.70 5.36 -3.53
C PRO A 70 5.49 3.87 -3.25
N THR A 71 4.24 3.38 -3.30
CA THR A 71 3.95 1.96 -3.08
C THR A 71 4.60 1.09 -4.15
N LYS A 72 4.55 1.53 -5.41
CA LYS A 72 5.17 0.80 -6.54
C LYS A 72 6.69 0.75 -6.40
N LEU A 73 7.33 1.88 -6.08
CA LEU A 73 8.79 1.96 -5.91
C LEU A 73 9.26 1.08 -4.75
N LEU A 74 8.60 1.16 -3.59
CA LEU A 74 8.94 0.33 -2.44
C LEU A 74 8.76 -1.16 -2.75
N HIS A 75 7.71 -1.53 -3.48
CA HIS A 75 7.49 -2.91 -3.90
C HIS A 75 8.59 -3.42 -4.83
N TRP A 76 8.83 -2.73 -5.95
CA TRP A 76 9.81 -3.19 -6.95
C TRP A 76 11.26 -3.09 -6.45
N GLY A 77 11.58 -2.06 -5.66
CA GLY A 77 12.88 -1.95 -4.99
C GLY A 77 13.11 -3.09 -4.00
N SER A 78 12.10 -3.43 -3.18
CA SER A 78 12.19 -4.60 -2.29
C SER A 78 12.33 -5.90 -3.09
N ALA A 79 11.55 -6.07 -4.16
CA ALA A 79 11.59 -7.27 -4.98
C ALA A 79 12.99 -7.49 -5.59
N LEU A 80 13.58 -6.45 -6.19
CA LEU A 80 14.93 -6.51 -6.76
C LEU A 80 15.98 -6.91 -5.72
N LEU A 81 15.94 -6.27 -4.54
CA LEU A 81 16.87 -6.59 -3.45
C LEU A 81 16.68 -8.02 -2.91
N ILE A 82 15.44 -8.48 -2.75
CA ILE A 82 15.15 -9.84 -2.28
C ILE A 82 15.70 -10.87 -3.27
N PHE A 83 15.51 -10.68 -4.58
CA PHE A 83 16.07 -11.58 -5.60
C PHE A 83 17.59 -11.60 -5.57
N ALA A 84 18.23 -10.43 -5.46
CA ALA A 84 19.69 -10.34 -5.36
C ALA A 84 20.20 -11.03 -4.08
N LEU A 85 19.54 -10.82 -2.94
CA LEU A 85 19.90 -11.44 -1.66
C LEU A 85 19.72 -12.94 -1.67
N LEU A 86 18.66 -13.47 -2.29
CA LEU A 86 18.48 -14.92 -2.47
C LEU A 86 19.59 -15.53 -3.30
N ALA A 87 19.96 -14.90 -4.42
CA ALA A 87 21.07 -15.35 -5.26
C ALA A 87 22.40 -15.34 -4.50
N ILE A 88 22.69 -14.26 -3.76
CA ILE A 88 23.89 -14.16 -2.93
C ILE A 88 23.85 -15.21 -1.80
N GLY A 89 22.70 -15.43 -1.17
CA GLY A 89 22.53 -16.41 -0.10
C GLY A 89 22.89 -17.82 -0.55
N ILE A 90 22.36 -18.25 -1.71
CA ILE A 90 22.69 -19.56 -2.32
C ILE A 90 24.19 -19.62 -2.66
N LEU A 91 24.73 -18.57 -3.27
CA LEU A 91 26.15 -18.50 -3.63
C LEU A 91 27.06 -18.62 -2.38
N LEU A 92 26.66 -18.02 -1.27
CA LEU A 92 27.41 -18.09 0.00
C LEU A 92 27.48 -19.49 0.58
N GLU A 93 26.53 -20.38 0.30
CA GLU A 93 26.60 -21.79 0.74
C GLU A 93 27.72 -22.53 0.00
N GLU A 94 27.90 -22.24 -1.30
CA GLU A 94 28.87 -22.92 -2.16
C GLU A 94 30.30 -22.38 -2.02
N LEU A 95 30.48 -21.10 -1.66
CA LEU A 95 31.82 -20.51 -1.57
C LEU A 95 32.66 -21.13 -0.44
N PRO A 96 33.95 -21.43 -0.68
CA PRO A 96 34.89 -21.80 0.38
C PRO A 96 35.12 -20.63 1.34
N ARG A 97 35.57 -20.93 2.56
CA ARG A 97 35.96 -19.89 3.52
C ARG A 97 37.15 -19.10 2.97
N GLY A 98 37.01 -17.78 2.91
CA GLY A 98 38.05 -16.89 2.41
C GLY A 98 37.62 -15.42 2.39
N PRO A 99 38.53 -14.50 1.99
CA PRO A 99 38.26 -13.06 1.97
C PRO A 99 37.05 -12.68 1.12
N GLU A 100 36.88 -13.32 -0.04
CA GLU A 100 35.75 -13.09 -0.94
C GLU A 100 34.40 -13.43 -0.29
N LYS A 101 34.31 -14.60 0.36
CA LYS A 101 33.11 -15.00 1.12
C LYS A 101 32.79 -14.01 2.22
N LEU A 102 33.80 -13.53 2.96
CA LEU A 102 33.59 -12.54 4.03
C LEU A 102 33.05 -11.22 3.50
N GLN A 103 33.55 -10.74 2.35
CA GLN A 103 33.04 -9.54 1.70
C GLN A 103 31.58 -9.70 1.25
N LEU A 104 31.26 -10.83 0.59
CA LEU A 104 29.88 -11.13 0.17
C LEU A 104 28.93 -11.29 1.35
N VAL A 105 29.36 -11.91 2.46
CA VAL A 105 28.58 -11.98 3.70
C VAL A 105 28.30 -10.58 4.24
N GLY A 106 29.29 -9.69 4.25
CA GLY A 106 29.12 -8.29 4.68
C GLY A 106 28.09 -7.54 3.82
N LEU A 107 28.15 -7.70 2.50
CA LEU A 107 27.17 -7.13 1.57
C LEU A 107 25.78 -7.72 1.78
N HIS A 108 25.68 -9.06 1.91
CA HIS A 108 24.42 -9.75 2.16
C HIS A 108 23.75 -9.23 3.45
N LYS A 109 24.50 -9.10 4.54
CA LYS A 109 24.02 -8.51 5.80
C LYS A 109 23.56 -7.07 5.61
N SER A 110 24.36 -6.24 4.94
CA SER A 110 24.04 -4.82 4.71
C SER A 110 22.74 -4.65 3.93
N PHE A 111 22.61 -5.33 2.80
CA PHE A 111 21.39 -5.26 1.98
C PHE A 111 20.19 -5.93 2.66
N GLY A 112 20.41 -6.95 3.50
CA GLY A 112 19.36 -7.52 4.37
C GLY A 112 18.77 -6.48 5.32
N VAL A 113 19.62 -5.65 5.94
CA VAL A 113 19.18 -4.52 6.78
C VAL A 113 18.44 -3.46 5.93
N VAL A 114 18.89 -3.18 4.70
CA VAL A 114 18.16 -2.27 3.80
C VAL A 114 16.75 -2.78 3.51
N VAL A 115 16.57 -4.09 3.25
CA VAL A 115 15.25 -4.67 3.05
C VAL A 115 14.37 -4.54 4.30
N LEU A 116 14.94 -4.70 5.49
CA LEU A 116 14.23 -4.47 6.75
C LEU A 116 13.75 -3.00 6.87
N ILE A 117 14.61 -2.03 6.54
CA ILE A 117 14.25 -0.61 6.53
C ILE A 117 13.13 -0.34 5.51
N LEU A 118 13.25 -0.88 4.29
CA LEU A 118 12.21 -0.76 3.27
C LEU A 118 10.88 -1.35 3.74
N LEU A 119 10.89 -2.48 4.44
CA LEU A 119 9.69 -3.07 5.03
C LEU A 119 9.05 -2.14 6.06
N ILE A 120 9.84 -1.58 6.98
CA ILE A 120 9.37 -0.64 8.01
C ILE A 120 8.73 0.59 7.38
N ILE A 121 9.28 1.11 6.27
CA ILE A 121 8.69 2.24 5.52
C ILE A 121 7.45 1.79 4.73
N ARG A 122 7.48 0.58 4.16
CA ARG A 122 6.41 0.06 3.30
C ARG A 122 5.11 -0.19 4.04
N ILE A 123 5.16 -0.63 5.30
CA ILE A 123 3.95 -0.88 6.11
C ILE A 123 3.08 0.38 6.26
N PRO A 124 3.58 1.51 6.81
CA PRO A 124 2.77 2.72 6.96
C PRO A 124 2.35 3.31 5.61
N VAL A 125 3.22 3.27 4.59
CA VAL A 125 2.85 3.71 3.23
C VAL A 125 1.67 2.90 2.71
N ARG A 126 1.66 1.57 2.90
CA ARG A 126 0.57 0.71 2.42
C ARG A 126 -0.72 0.92 3.22
N LEU A 127 -0.62 1.16 4.53
CA LEU A 127 -1.79 1.42 5.39
C LEU A 127 -2.45 2.76 5.06
N ASN A 128 -1.64 3.79 4.77
CA ASN A 128 -2.13 5.13 4.44
C ASN A 128 -2.61 5.29 3.00
N ASN A 129 -2.35 4.31 2.12
CA ASN A 129 -2.73 4.35 0.71
C ASN A 129 -3.56 3.11 0.31
N PRO A 130 -4.80 3.00 0.80
CA PRO A 130 -5.70 1.93 0.38
C PRO A 130 -6.10 2.09 -1.09
N VAL A 131 -6.28 0.97 -1.77
CA VAL A 131 -6.62 0.92 -3.21
C VAL A 131 -7.90 0.12 -3.37
N ALA A 132 -8.78 0.52 -4.30
CA ALA A 132 -10.09 -0.10 -4.47
C ALA A 132 -9.94 -1.61 -4.74
N PRO A 133 -10.78 -2.48 -4.14
CA PRO A 133 -10.83 -3.89 -4.52
C PRO A 133 -11.18 -4.03 -6.01
N LEU A 134 -10.61 -5.03 -6.68
CA LEU A 134 -11.04 -5.38 -8.03
C LEU A 134 -12.43 -6.03 -7.96
N ALA A 135 -13.37 -5.52 -8.76
CA ALA A 135 -14.71 -6.09 -8.87
C ALA A 135 -14.65 -7.48 -9.52
N GLY A 136 -15.55 -8.38 -9.11
CA GLY A 136 -15.70 -9.70 -9.72
C GLY A 136 -14.67 -10.76 -9.29
N ILE A 137 -13.74 -10.45 -8.38
CA ILE A 137 -12.81 -11.46 -7.84
C ILE A 137 -13.52 -12.34 -6.79
N PRO A 138 -13.46 -13.67 -6.90
CA PRO A 138 -14.00 -14.58 -5.89
C PRO A 138 -13.42 -14.31 -4.50
N ARG A 139 -14.26 -14.38 -3.46
CA ARG A 139 -13.82 -14.14 -2.06
C ARG A 139 -12.67 -15.06 -1.64
N ALA A 140 -12.66 -16.31 -2.12
CA ALA A 140 -11.60 -17.26 -1.84
C ALA A 140 -10.24 -16.78 -2.35
N ASP A 141 -10.17 -16.18 -3.55
CA ASP A 141 -8.93 -15.70 -4.13
C ASP A 141 -8.43 -14.44 -3.41
N VAL A 142 -9.34 -13.58 -2.94
CA VAL A 142 -8.99 -12.44 -2.08
C VAL A 142 -8.37 -12.92 -0.76
N ILE A 143 -8.91 -13.96 -0.14
CA ILE A 143 -8.38 -14.53 1.11
C ILE A 143 -6.99 -15.12 0.87
N LYS A 144 -6.81 -15.93 -0.19
CA LYS A 144 -5.50 -16.50 -0.55
C LYS A 144 -4.47 -15.41 -0.82
N ALA A 145 -4.84 -14.37 -1.58
CA ALA A 145 -3.94 -13.26 -1.88
C ALA A 145 -3.50 -12.53 -0.60
N LYS A 146 -4.43 -12.25 0.32
CA LYS A 146 -4.11 -11.65 1.62
C LYS A 146 -3.23 -12.54 2.48
N ALA A 147 -3.48 -13.85 2.49
CA ALA A 147 -2.68 -14.82 3.23
C ALA A 147 -1.23 -14.87 2.71
N VAL A 148 -1.04 -15.06 1.40
CA VAL A 148 0.29 -15.08 0.78
C VAL A 148 1.02 -13.75 1.01
N GLN A 149 0.34 -12.62 0.84
CA GLN A 149 0.93 -11.31 1.11
C GLN A 149 1.33 -11.19 2.58
N GLY A 150 0.44 -11.52 3.52
CA GLY A 150 0.73 -11.47 4.96
C GLY A 150 1.93 -12.34 5.36
N LEU A 151 2.01 -13.55 4.80
CA LEU A 151 3.15 -14.45 5.01
C LEU A 151 4.44 -13.89 4.40
N LEU A 152 4.39 -13.26 3.23
CA LEU A 152 5.55 -12.57 2.65
C LEU A 152 6.02 -11.41 3.54
N TYR A 153 5.10 -10.62 4.12
CA TYR A 153 5.46 -9.57 5.09
C TYR A 153 6.15 -10.17 6.33
N LEU A 154 5.64 -11.31 6.82
CA LEU A 154 6.25 -12.02 7.95
C LEU A 154 7.66 -12.54 7.59
N CYS A 155 7.84 -13.18 6.44
CA CYS A 155 9.14 -13.65 5.99
C CYS A 155 10.13 -12.50 5.78
N MET A 156 9.68 -11.37 5.20
CA MET A 156 10.52 -10.17 5.02
C MET A 156 10.98 -9.58 6.36
N LEU A 157 10.26 -9.82 7.47
CA LEU A 157 10.67 -9.41 8.81
C LEU A 157 11.60 -10.45 9.45
N LEU A 158 11.17 -11.72 9.46
CA LEU A 158 11.89 -12.80 10.13
C LEU A 158 13.26 -13.05 9.51
N MET A 159 13.40 -12.92 8.19
CA MET A 159 14.66 -13.16 7.50
C MET A 159 15.81 -12.25 7.98
N PRO A 160 15.72 -10.91 7.90
CA PRO A 160 16.79 -10.04 8.38
C PRO A 160 16.95 -10.09 9.90
N VAL A 161 15.86 -10.24 10.67
CA VAL A 161 15.94 -10.32 12.14
C VAL A 161 16.70 -11.57 12.57
N SER A 162 16.35 -12.74 12.03
CA SER A 162 17.08 -13.99 12.29
C SER A 162 18.53 -13.90 11.82
N GLY A 163 18.81 -13.27 10.67
CA GLY A 163 20.19 -13.08 10.19
C GLY A 163 21.04 -12.19 11.11
N ILE A 164 20.44 -11.14 11.68
CA ILE A 164 21.11 -10.28 12.68
C ILE A 164 21.43 -11.07 13.94
N LEU A 165 20.43 -11.78 14.48
CA LEU A 165 20.61 -12.60 15.68
C LEU A 165 21.63 -13.72 15.46
N MET A 166 21.59 -14.40 14.31
CA MET A 166 22.55 -15.43 13.91
C MET A 166 23.98 -14.90 13.88
N SER A 167 24.20 -13.70 13.32
CA SER A 167 25.53 -13.08 13.27
C SER A 167 26.03 -12.68 14.67
N GLN A 168 25.20 -11.98 15.44
CA GLN A 168 25.60 -11.44 16.74
C GLN A 168 25.82 -12.55 17.77
N SER A 169 24.98 -13.59 17.77
CA SER A 169 25.15 -14.76 18.63
C SER A 169 26.40 -15.60 18.29
N ALA A 170 26.91 -15.52 17.07
CA ALA A 170 28.22 -16.06 16.69
C ALA A 170 29.40 -15.18 17.13
N GLY A 171 29.14 -13.97 17.65
CA GLY A 171 30.15 -12.99 18.05
C GLY A 171 30.62 -12.07 16.92
N TYR A 172 29.87 -11.99 15.81
CA TYR A 172 30.20 -11.10 14.70
C TYR A 172 29.23 -9.92 14.63
N PRO A 173 29.75 -8.67 14.57
CA PRO A 173 28.89 -7.51 14.42
C PRO A 173 28.17 -7.53 13.07
N VAL A 174 27.04 -6.83 13.03
CA VAL A 174 26.33 -6.54 11.78
C VAL A 174 26.56 -5.08 11.47
N ALA A 175 27.09 -4.79 10.30
CA ALA A 175 27.31 -3.43 9.83
C ALA A 175 26.46 -3.16 8.59
N LEU A 176 25.84 -1.98 8.53
CA LEU A 176 25.20 -1.43 7.34
C LEU A 176 26.25 -0.62 6.58
N PHE A 177 26.89 -1.24 5.57
CA PHE A 177 27.93 -0.60 4.76
C PHE A 177 29.07 0.04 5.59
N GLY A 178 29.49 -0.65 6.66
CA GLY A 178 30.54 -0.20 7.57
C GLY A 178 30.04 0.53 8.83
N LEU A 179 28.76 0.93 8.89
CA LEU A 179 28.15 1.45 10.11
C LEU A 179 27.64 0.30 10.98
N GLU A 180 28.32 0.03 12.09
CA GLU A 180 27.93 -1.05 13.00
C GLU A 180 26.58 -0.78 13.68
N LEU A 181 25.71 -1.78 13.67
CA LEU A 181 24.46 -1.78 14.42
C LEU A 181 24.74 -2.10 15.89
N PRO A 182 23.91 -1.61 16.83
CA PRO A 182 24.02 -1.99 18.22
C PRO A 182 23.90 -3.51 18.39
N THR A 183 24.74 -4.07 19.27
CA THR A 183 24.68 -5.48 19.63
C THR A 183 23.44 -5.72 20.48
N LEU A 184 22.50 -6.51 19.97
CA LEU A 184 21.23 -6.84 20.62
C LEU A 184 21.39 -8.03 21.56
N ILE A 185 22.28 -8.96 21.21
CA ILE A 185 22.55 -10.17 21.99
C ILE A 185 24.05 -10.50 21.99
N GLY A 186 24.53 -11.04 23.12
CA GLY A 186 25.88 -11.58 23.24
C GLY A 186 26.04 -12.95 22.57
N LYS A 187 27.27 -13.47 22.60
CA LYS A 187 27.62 -14.77 22.03
C LYS A 187 26.86 -15.90 22.75
N SER A 188 26.19 -16.76 21.98
CA SER A 188 25.44 -17.91 22.49
C SER A 188 25.30 -18.95 21.38
N HIS A 189 25.72 -20.19 21.66
CA HIS A 189 25.62 -21.29 20.71
C HIS A 189 24.16 -21.64 20.41
N ASP A 190 23.34 -21.80 21.44
CA ASP A 190 21.93 -22.18 21.30
C ASP A 190 21.13 -21.13 20.51
N MET A 191 21.43 -19.84 20.74
CA MET A 191 20.78 -18.77 19.97
C MET A 191 21.25 -18.76 18.51
N HIS A 192 22.52 -19.07 18.26
CA HIS A 192 23.04 -19.15 16.90
C HIS A 192 22.36 -20.26 16.11
N GLU A 193 22.30 -21.47 16.66
CA GLU A 193 21.66 -22.63 16.03
C GLU A 193 20.17 -22.38 15.80
N PHE A 194 19.46 -21.81 16.78
CA PHE A 194 18.06 -21.42 16.62
C PHE A 194 17.87 -20.39 15.50
N SER A 195 18.68 -19.32 15.50
CA SER A 195 18.57 -18.25 14.52
C SER A 195 18.93 -18.70 13.11
N GLU A 196 19.93 -19.57 12.97
CA GLU A 196 20.31 -20.21 11.71
C GLU A 196 19.17 -21.09 11.18
N GLY A 197 18.57 -21.93 12.03
CA GLY A 197 17.42 -22.76 11.66
C GLY A 197 16.22 -21.92 11.21
N VAL A 198 15.90 -20.84 11.93
CA VAL A 198 14.84 -19.90 11.53
C VAL A 198 15.18 -19.22 10.21
N HIS A 199 16.43 -18.80 10.00
CA HIS A 199 16.86 -18.14 8.77
C HIS A 199 16.71 -19.07 7.56
N GLY A 200 17.24 -20.30 7.66
CA GLY A 200 17.15 -21.32 6.61
C GLY A 200 15.71 -21.72 6.29
N LEU A 201 14.88 -21.98 7.31
CA LEU A 201 13.45 -22.30 7.12
C LEU A 201 12.70 -21.13 6.46
N THR A 202 12.97 -19.90 6.91
CA THR A 202 12.36 -18.70 6.34
C THR A 202 12.79 -18.51 4.88
N ALA A 203 14.00 -18.89 4.51
CA ALA A 203 14.49 -18.79 3.14
C ALA A 203 13.71 -19.70 2.19
N TRP A 204 13.53 -20.97 2.55
CA TRP A 204 12.71 -21.89 1.79
C TRP A 204 11.25 -21.44 1.71
N ALA A 205 10.68 -21.00 2.84
CA ALA A 205 9.31 -20.47 2.86
C ALA A 205 9.16 -19.24 1.95
N LEU A 206 10.14 -18.33 1.97
CA LEU A 206 10.15 -17.12 1.13
C LEU A 206 10.18 -17.49 -0.36
N VAL A 207 11.02 -18.43 -0.78
CA VAL A 207 11.08 -18.90 -2.17
C VAL A 207 9.73 -19.46 -2.62
N ILE A 208 9.13 -20.35 -1.84
CA ILE A 208 7.82 -20.94 -2.17
C ILE A 208 6.74 -19.86 -2.29
N LEU A 209 6.69 -18.92 -1.33
CA LEU A 209 5.72 -17.84 -1.33
C LEU A 209 5.95 -16.86 -2.49
N LEU A 210 7.19 -16.59 -2.88
CA LEU A 210 7.51 -15.77 -4.05
C LEU A 210 7.01 -16.43 -5.33
N VAL A 211 7.27 -17.74 -5.51
CA VAL A 211 6.76 -18.50 -6.66
C VAL A 211 5.23 -18.46 -6.69
N ALA A 212 4.57 -18.69 -5.55
CA ALA A 212 3.12 -18.61 -5.45
C ALA A 212 2.59 -17.20 -5.78
N HIS A 213 3.25 -16.16 -5.26
CA HIS A 213 2.87 -14.76 -5.47
C HIS A 213 2.99 -14.34 -6.94
N ILE A 214 4.13 -14.64 -7.56
CA ILE A 214 4.40 -14.32 -8.97
C ILE A 214 3.51 -15.16 -9.89
N GLY A 215 3.39 -16.45 -9.59
CA GLY A 215 2.52 -17.37 -10.32
C GLY A 215 1.06 -16.93 -10.29
N ALA A 216 0.56 -16.47 -9.13
CA ALA A 216 -0.77 -15.90 -9.03
C ALA A 216 -0.90 -14.61 -9.84
N ALA A 217 0.06 -13.68 -9.76
CA ALA A 217 0.03 -12.44 -10.53
C ALA A 217 0.00 -12.71 -12.05
N LEU A 218 0.79 -13.67 -12.52
CA LEU A 218 0.83 -14.09 -13.92
C LEU A 218 -0.45 -14.83 -14.32
N TYR A 219 -0.98 -15.71 -13.49
CA TYR A 219 -2.25 -16.39 -13.75
C TYR A 219 -3.41 -15.40 -13.91
N HIS A 220 -3.50 -14.42 -13.00
CA HIS A 220 -4.49 -13.35 -13.06
C HIS A 220 -4.31 -12.48 -14.32
N HIS A 221 -3.07 -12.18 -14.71
CA HIS A 221 -2.80 -11.37 -15.88
C HIS A 221 -3.04 -12.09 -17.22
N ILE A 222 -2.61 -13.35 -17.34
CA ILE A 222 -2.59 -14.09 -18.60
C ILE A 222 -3.91 -14.85 -18.81
N LYS A 223 -4.40 -15.55 -17.76
CA LYS A 223 -5.59 -16.40 -17.87
C LYS A 223 -6.87 -15.66 -17.54
N LEU A 224 -6.91 -14.95 -16.41
CA LEU A 224 -8.09 -14.21 -15.98
C LEU A 224 -8.20 -12.82 -16.63
N LYS A 225 -7.09 -12.32 -17.21
CA LYS A 225 -7.00 -11.04 -17.91
C LYS A 225 -7.47 -9.84 -17.08
N ASP A 226 -7.26 -9.90 -15.77
CA ASP A 226 -7.58 -8.79 -14.88
C ASP A 226 -6.41 -7.80 -14.74
N ASP A 227 -6.67 -6.70 -14.04
CA ASP A 227 -5.72 -5.61 -13.87
C ASP A 227 -4.78 -5.79 -12.67
N THR A 228 -4.74 -6.96 -12.02
CA THR A 228 -3.92 -7.21 -10.81
C THR A 228 -2.47 -6.79 -11.01
N LEU A 229 -1.83 -7.26 -12.09
CA LEU A 229 -0.45 -6.89 -12.41
C LEU A 229 -0.33 -5.44 -12.88
N LYS A 230 -1.28 -4.95 -13.68
CA LYS A 230 -1.25 -3.58 -14.23
C LYS A 230 -1.29 -2.51 -13.14
N ARG A 231 -1.97 -2.79 -12.02
CA ARG A 231 -2.02 -1.89 -10.86
C ARG A 231 -0.66 -1.65 -10.21
N MET A 232 0.30 -2.56 -10.42
CA MET A 232 1.68 -2.47 -9.95
C MET A 232 2.68 -2.01 -11.03
N SER A 233 2.24 -1.80 -12.28
CA SER A 233 3.11 -1.31 -13.35
C SER A 233 3.61 0.11 -13.07
N LEU A 234 4.90 0.37 -13.36
CA LEU A 234 5.48 1.71 -13.30
C LEU A 234 5.06 2.61 -14.46
N LYS A 235 4.57 2.03 -15.56
CA LYS A 235 4.03 2.80 -16.70
C LYS A 235 2.61 3.27 -16.39
N LYS A 236 2.28 4.49 -16.81
CA LYS A 236 0.92 5.03 -16.83
C LYS A 236 0.07 4.31 -17.88
#